data_AF-A0A6A6ZMK0-F1
#
_entry.id   AF-A0A6A6ZMK0-F1
#
_cell.length_a   1.000
_cell.length_b   1.000
_cell.length_c   1.000
_cell.angle_alpha   90.00
_cell.angle_beta   90.00
_cell.angle_gamma   90.00
#
_symmetry.space_group_name_H-M   'P 1'
#
loop_
_entity.id
_entity.type
_entity.pdbx_description
1 polymer ?
#
loop_
_entity_poly.entity_id
_entity_poly.type
_entity_poly.pdbx_seq_one_letter_code
_entity_poly.pdbx_strand_id
1 'polypeptide(L)'
;MSKRDFYPMFIAAWEASFKEETILKAFEATGISPLNPEMILKRFHTSQPTQGLKEALIHERLRRKRGKPLPLGEPEEYHGGAVIWSPGRVNRARDLLQQQEAEEEQQQLQKAEAARLPTYEDPCAENGFAMQMSARINMNARKDNSRICT
;
A
#
# COMPACT_ATOMS: atom_id res chain seq x y z
N MET A 1 37.47 16.03 48.02
CA MET A 1 36.59 15.96 49.22
C MET A 1 36.94 14.71 49.99
N SER A 2 37.21 14.84 51.30
CA SER A 2 37.39 13.68 52.15
C SER A 2 36.02 13.15 52.59
N LYS A 3 35.96 11.90 53.06
CA LYS A 3 34.71 11.32 53.59
C LYS A 3 34.14 12.10 54.78
N ARG A 4 34.99 12.82 55.51
CA ARG A 4 34.62 13.72 56.61
C ARG A 4 33.85 14.95 56.14
N ASP A 5 34.12 15.43 54.91
CA ASP A 5 33.47 16.63 54.35
C ASP A 5 32.20 16.27 53.57
N PHE A 6 32.18 15.09 52.96
CA PHE A 6 31.05 14.62 52.14
C PHE A 6 29.80 14.29 52.98
N TYR A 7 29.97 13.56 54.09
CA TYR A 7 28.83 13.05 54.85
C TYR A 7 27.94 14.16 55.46
N PRO A 8 28.48 15.24 56.05
CA PRO A 8 27.66 16.36 56.53
C PRO A 8 26.89 17.05 55.41
N MET A 9 27.51 17.23 54.23
CA MET A 9 26.82 17.80 53.06
C MET A 9 25.71 16.88 52.55
N PHE A 10 25.96 15.57 52.49
CA PHE A 10 24.97 14.59 52.10
C PHE A 10 23.78 14.55 53.07
N ILE A 11 24.03 14.53 54.38
CA ILE A 11 22.96 14.53 55.39
C ILE A 11 22.14 15.82 55.33
N ALA A 12 22.79 16.98 55.21
CA ALA A 12 22.07 18.25 55.08
C ALA A 12 21.17 18.27 53.83
N ALA A 13 21.66 17.74 52.70
CA ALA A 13 20.87 17.60 51.48
C ALA A 13 19.74 16.55 51.64
N TRP A 14 20.02 15.43 52.30
CA TRP A 14 19.07 14.35 52.54
C TRP A 14 17.92 14.81 53.44
N GLU A 15 18.19 15.47 54.55
CA GLU A 15 17.18 16.06 55.45
C GLU A 15 16.37 17.16 54.74
N ALA A 16 17.00 17.89 53.83
CA ALA A 16 16.30 18.88 53.02
C ALA A 16 15.36 18.25 51.97
N SER A 17 15.73 17.10 51.40
CA SER A 17 14.96 16.44 50.33
C SER A 17 13.92 15.43 50.82
N PHE A 18 14.19 14.67 51.88
CA PHE A 18 13.32 13.60 52.38
C PHE A 18 12.33 14.11 53.43
N LYS A 19 11.45 15.01 53.02
CA LYS A 19 10.36 15.51 53.88
C LYS A 19 9.13 14.64 53.70
N GLU A 20 8.47 14.30 54.80
CA GLU A 20 7.24 13.50 54.80
C GLU A 20 6.20 14.07 53.82
N GLU A 21 6.01 15.39 53.80
CA GLU A 21 5.09 16.06 52.89
C GLU A 21 5.40 15.80 51.41
N THR A 22 6.69 15.82 51.03
CA THR A 22 7.10 15.57 49.63
C THR A 22 6.90 14.11 49.24
N ILE A 23 7.14 13.20 50.20
CA ILE A 23 6.95 11.77 50.02
C ILE A 23 5.45 11.48 49.83
N LEU A 24 4.60 11.99 50.72
CA LEU A 24 3.14 11.84 50.64
C LEU A 24 2.58 12.42 49.34
N LYS A 25 3.02 13.62 48.93
CA LYS A 25 2.63 14.21 47.64
C LYS A 25 3.06 13.36 46.44
N ALA A 26 4.24 12.73 46.49
CA ALA A 26 4.69 11.85 45.41
C ALA A 26 3.84 10.58 45.31
N PHE A 27 3.44 10.01 46.46
CA PHE A 27 2.53 8.86 46.50
C PHE A 27 1.10 9.23 46.07
N GLU A 28 0.62 10.41 46.46
CA GLU A 28 -0.67 10.95 46.03
C GLU A 28 -0.68 11.20 44.51
N ALA A 29 0.40 11.79 43.97
CA ALA A 29 0.58 12.05 42.54
C ALA A 29 0.74 10.79 41.68
N THR A 30 1.07 9.64 42.29
CA THR A 30 1.06 8.33 41.62
C THR A 30 -0.23 7.55 41.87
N GLY A 31 -1.03 7.93 42.87
CA GLY A 31 -2.30 7.27 43.21
C GLY A 31 -2.10 5.94 43.91
N ILE A 32 -0.90 5.71 44.47
CA ILE A 32 -0.55 4.50 45.19
C ILE A 32 -1.09 4.58 46.63
N SER A 33 -0.97 5.75 47.25
CA SER A 33 -1.46 6.02 48.60
C SER A 33 -2.02 7.45 48.70
N PRO A 34 -3.30 7.63 49.04
CA PRO A 34 -4.35 6.60 49.08
C PRO A 34 -4.55 5.95 47.69
N LEU A 35 -5.00 4.70 47.67
CA LEU A 35 -5.14 3.92 46.43
C LEU A 35 -6.20 4.57 45.50
N ASN A 36 -5.75 5.13 44.39
CA ASN A 36 -6.58 5.74 43.36
C ASN A 36 -6.13 5.27 41.96
N PRO A 37 -6.69 4.16 41.46
CA PRO A 37 -6.27 3.54 40.20
C PRO A 37 -6.64 4.37 38.96
N GLU A 38 -7.62 5.29 39.06
CA GLU A 38 -8.10 6.10 37.93
C GLU A 38 -6.99 6.96 37.32
N MET A 39 -6.02 7.39 38.11
CA MET A 39 -4.88 8.17 37.63
C MET A 39 -3.95 7.38 36.70
N ILE A 40 -3.84 6.07 36.92
CA ILE A 40 -3.09 5.16 36.06
C ILE A 40 -3.93 4.86 34.82
N LEU A 41 -5.23 4.59 34.99
CA LEU A 41 -6.15 4.32 33.89
C LEU A 41 -6.27 5.49 32.92
N LYS A 42 -6.25 6.75 33.40
CA LYS A 42 -6.22 7.95 32.55
C LYS A 42 -5.07 7.96 31.54
N ARG A 43 -3.90 7.40 31.88
CA ARG A 43 -2.74 7.32 30.97
C ARG A 43 -2.98 6.36 29.81
N PHE A 44 -3.75 5.31 30.05
CA PHE A 44 -4.13 4.33 29.04
C PHE A 44 -5.41 4.73 28.29
N HIS A 45 -6.27 5.53 28.91
CA HIS A 45 -7.48 6.09 28.31
C HIS A 45 -7.24 7.36 27.49
N THR A 46 -6.02 7.89 27.47
CA THR A 46 -5.54 8.84 26.45
C THR A 46 -5.58 8.16 25.08
N SER A 47 -6.80 8.10 24.57
CA SER A 47 -7.23 8.11 23.19
C SER A 47 -6.10 8.61 22.26
N GLN A 48 -5.59 7.87 21.27
CA GLN A 48 -6.10 6.67 20.63
C GLN A 48 -4.95 5.87 20.00
N PRO A 49 -4.74 4.58 20.36
CA PRO A 49 -3.85 3.72 19.58
C PRO A 49 -4.31 3.62 18.11
N THR A 50 -5.61 3.83 17.87
CA THR A 50 -6.19 3.82 16.54
C THR A 50 -5.93 5.08 15.73
N GLN A 51 -5.65 6.25 16.33
CA GLN A 51 -5.33 7.46 15.55
C GLN A 51 -3.97 7.31 14.88
N GLY A 52 -2.94 6.94 15.64
CA GLY A 52 -1.61 6.67 15.06
C GLY A 52 -1.63 5.56 14.02
N LEU A 53 -2.42 4.50 14.24
CA LEU A 53 -2.60 3.43 13.25
C LEU A 53 -3.36 3.90 11.99
N LYS A 54 -4.41 4.72 12.14
CA LYS A 54 -5.16 5.29 11.01
C LYS A 54 -4.28 6.23 10.19
N GLU A 55 -3.50 7.08 10.84
CA GLU A 55 -2.54 7.99 10.20
C GLU A 55 -1.44 7.20 9.47
N ALA A 56 -0.88 6.18 10.12
CA ALA A 56 0.10 5.29 9.51
C ALA A 56 -0.47 4.61 8.26
N LEU A 57 -1.70 4.08 8.31
CA LEU A 57 -2.38 3.50 7.15
C LEU A 57 -2.63 4.50 6.03
N ILE A 58 -2.98 5.76 6.35
CA ILE A 58 -3.14 6.82 5.36
C ILE A 58 -1.80 7.12 4.68
N HIS A 59 -0.72 7.31 5.44
CA HIS A 59 0.60 7.59 4.90
C HIS A 59 1.14 6.42 4.07
N GLU A 60 0.91 5.19 4.51
CA GLU A 60 1.23 3.95 3.79
C GLU A 60 0.51 3.92 2.44
N ARG A 61 -0.80 4.17 2.45
CA ARG A 61 -1.61 4.24 1.23
C ARG A 61 -1.16 5.36 0.30
N LEU A 62 -0.81 6.53 0.83
CA LEU A 62 -0.27 7.64 0.03
C LEU A 62 1.10 7.32 -0.57
N ARG A 63 1.96 6.58 0.14
CA ARG A 63 3.25 6.09 -0.37
C ARG A 63 3.07 5.09 -1.51
N ARG A 64 2.15 4.14 -1.38
CA ARG A 64 1.82 3.18 -2.45
C ARG A 64 1.22 3.84 -3.69
N LYS A 65 0.52 4.96 -3.51
CA LYS A 65 -0.04 5.75 -4.62
C LYS A 65 0.99 6.61 -5.36
N ARG A 66 2.27 6.57 -5.00
CA ARG A 66 3.31 7.26 -5.76
C ARG A 66 3.44 6.58 -7.13
N GLY A 67 3.27 7.36 -8.19
CA GLY A 67 3.40 6.89 -9.57
C GLY A 67 4.86 6.64 -9.97
N LYS A 68 5.05 6.42 -11.28
CA LYS A 68 6.38 6.27 -11.89
C LYS A 68 7.28 7.47 -11.50
N PRO A 69 8.53 7.24 -11.05
CA PRO A 69 9.44 8.34 -10.74
C PRO A 69 9.77 9.13 -12.01
N LEU A 70 9.95 10.45 -11.88
CA LEU A 70 10.38 11.31 -12.99
C LEU A 70 11.83 10.96 -13.36
N PRO A 71 12.11 10.45 -14.57
CA PRO A 71 13.46 10.16 -15.02
C PRO A 71 14.15 11.48 -15.32
N LEU A 72 14.84 11.98 -14.33
CA LEU A 72 15.69 13.15 -14.48
C LEU A 72 16.99 12.66 -15.12
N GLY A 73 17.25 13.05 -16.37
CA GLY A 73 18.37 12.54 -17.18
C GLY A 73 19.72 12.51 -16.45
N GLU A 74 20.50 11.46 -16.71
CA GLU A 74 21.83 11.30 -16.12
C GLU A 74 22.74 12.46 -16.56
N PRO A 75 23.51 13.08 -15.65
CA PRO A 75 24.53 14.03 -16.04
C PRO A 75 25.58 13.32 -16.90
N GLU A 76 25.96 13.90 -18.05
CA GLU A 76 27.01 13.34 -18.93
C GLU A 76 28.36 13.15 -18.22
N GLU A 77 28.61 13.91 -17.13
CA GLU A 77 29.85 13.83 -16.35
C GLU A 77 29.55 14.08 -14.86
N TYR A 78 29.66 13.04 -14.02
CA TYR A 78 29.40 13.13 -12.57
C TYR A 78 30.70 13.29 -11.78
N HIS A 79 30.97 14.50 -11.29
CA HIS A 79 32.16 14.79 -10.48
C HIS A 79 31.94 14.69 -8.96
N GLY A 80 30.93 13.94 -8.50
CA GLY A 80 30.67 13.75 -7.06
C GLY A 80 30.03 14.95 -6.34
N GLY A 81 29.52 15.94 -7.08
CA GLY A 81 28.86 17.13 -6.53
C GLY A 81 27.34 16.98 -6.36
N ALA A 82 26.73 17.92 -5.64
CA ALA A 82 25.27 18.04 -5.57
C ALA A 82 24.69 18.43 -6.94
N VAL A 83 23.68 17.70 -7.42
CA VAL A 83 22.99 18.00 -8.68
C VAL A 83 21.84 18.99 -8.43
N ILE A 84 21.91 20.16 -9.05
CA ILE A 84 20.88 21.21 -8.93
C ILE A 84 19.74 20.93 -9.93
N TRP A 85 18.51 20.83 -9.43
CA TRP A 85 17.29 20.63 -10.23
C TRP A 85 16.55 21.95 -10.46
N SER A 86 16.98 22.70 -11.48
CA SER A 86 16.26 23.92 -11.87
C SER A 86 14.87 23.59 -12.45
N PRO A 87 13.86 24.46 -12.30
CA PRO A 87 12.51 24.23 -12.82
C PRO A 87 12.47 23.87 -14.31
N GLY A 88 13.32 24.50 -15.13
CA GLY A 88 13.43 24.20 -16.56
C GLY A 88 13.89 22.77 -16.85
N ARG A 89 14.80 22.21 -16.04
CA ARG A 89 15.26 20.82 -16.18
C ARG A 89 14.16 19.82 -15.81
N VAL A 90 13.39 20.11 -14.76
CA VAL A 90 12.26 19.29 -14.33
C VAL A 90 11.16 19.25 -15.40
N ASN A 91 10.84 20.39 -16.03
CA ASN A 91 9.83 20.43 -17.09
C ASN A 91 10.25 19.59 -18.31
N ARG A 92 11.50 19.72 -18.78
CA ARG A 92 12.01 18.88 -19.88
C ARG A 92 11.89 17.39 -19.60
N ALA A 93 12.19 16.94 -18.38
CA ALA A 93 12.04 15.54 -17.99
C ALA A 93 10.56 15.08 -18.03
N ARG A 94 9.62 15.97 -17.71
CA ARG A 94 8.18 15.67 -17.81
C ARG A 94 7.75 15.57 -19.27
N ASP A 95 8.22 16.47 -20.11
CA ASP A 95 7.91 16.46 -21.55
C ASP A 95 8.41 15.16 -22.20
N LEU A 96 9.61 14.70 -21.83
CA LEU A 96 10.15 13.42 -22.30
C LEU A 96 9.30 12.22 -21.87
N LEU A 97 8.82 12.21 -20.62
CA LEU A 97 7.89 11.16 -20.16
C LEU A 97 6.60 11.16 -20.98
N GLN A 98 6.02 12.34 -21.23
CA GLN A 98 4.78 12.44 -22.01
C GLN A 98 4.98 11.93 -23.44
N GLN A 99 6.14 12.19 -24.05
CA GLN A 99 6.49 11.65 -25.36
C GLN A 99 6.58 10.12 -25.33
N GLN A 100 7.31 9.55 -24.36
CA GLN A 100 7.44 8.09 -24.20
C GLN A 100 6.08 7.42 -23.99
N GLU A 101 5.23 7.96 -23.12
CA GLU A 101 3.89 7.43 -22.86
C GLU A 101 3.01 7.49 -24.12
N ALA A 102 3.04 8.58 -24.88
CA ALA A 102 2.31 8.70 -26.13
C ALA A 102 2.81 7.71 -27.20
N GLU A 103 4.11 7.48 -27.30
CA GLU A 103 4.70 6.49 -28.20
C GLU A 103 4.32 5.06 -27.80
N GLU A 104 4.39 4.72 -26.51
CA GLU A 104 3.94 3.42 -26.00
C GLU A 104 2.45 3.18 -26.27
N GLU A 105 1.60 4.20 -26.09
CA GLU A 105 0.18 4.13 -26.42
C GLU A 105 -0.04 3.88 -27.92
N GLN A 106 0.67 4.60 -28.79
CA GLN A 106 0.60 4.37 -30.24
C GLN A 106 1.03 2.96 -30.62
N GLN A 107 2.13 2.46 -30.05
CA GLN A 107 2.59 1.09 -30.28
C GLN A 107 1.57 0.06 -29.80
N GLN A 108 0.93 0.29 -28.64
CA GLN A 108 -0.12 -0.59 -28.13
C GLN A 108 -1.33 -0.62 -29.05
N LEU A 109 -1.77 0.54 -29.56
CA LEU A 109 -2.88 0.61 -30.52
C LEU A 109 -2.54 -0.14 -31.81
N GLN A 110 -1.35 0.06 -32.37
CA GLN A 110 -0.90 -0.67 -33.57
C GLN A 110 -0.86 -2.19 -33.33
N LYS A 111 -0.35 -2.62 -32.17
CA LYS A 111 -0.31 -4.04 -31.79
C LYS A 111 -1.71 -4.62 -31.60
N ALA A 112 -2.62 -3.88 -30.96
CA ALA A 112 -4.00 -4.28 -30.78
C ALA A 112 -4.75 -4.38 -32.11
N GLU A 113 -4.51 -3.44 -33.03
CA GLU A 113 -5.05 -3.45 -34.39
C GLU A 113 -4.52 -4.64 -35.20
N ALA A 114 -3.21 -4.91 -35.16
CA ALA A 114 -2.60 -6.07 -35.78
C ALA A 114 -3.13 -7.40 -35.21
N ALA A 115 -3.39 -7.45 -33.89
CA ALA A 115 -4.02 -8.60 -33.24
C ALA A 115 -5.52 -8.76 -33.58
N ARG A 116 -6.17 -7.70 -34.09
CA ARG A 116 -7.57 -7.69 -34.50
C ARG A 116 -7.79 -8.13 -35.94
N LEU A 117 -6.71 -8.30 -36.73
CA LEU A 117 -6.83 -8.84 -38.09
C LEU A 117 -7.49 -10.23 -38.02
N PRO A 118 -8.49 -10.50 -38.89
CA PRO A 118 -9.36 -11.66 -38.73
C PRO A 118 -8.55 -12.95 -38.86
N THR A 119 -8.86 -13.94 -38.02
CA THR A 119 -8.67 -15.32 -38.43
C THR A 119 -9.39 -15.48 -39.76
N TYR A 120 -8.61 -15.75 -40.80
CA TYR A 120 -9.06 -16.10 -42.15
C TYR A 120 -10.37 -16.91 -42.07
N GLU A 121 -11.45 -16.37 -42.64
CA GLU A 121 -12.70 -17.12 -42.84
C GLU A 121 -12.38 -18.27 -43.79
N ASP A 122 -12.07 -19.45 -43.24
CA ASP A 122 -11.84 -20.66 -44.00
C ASP A 122 -13.10 -21.00 -44.82
N PRO A 123 -13.04 -21.00 -46.17
CA PRO A 123 -14.19 -21.37 -47.02
C PRO A 123 -14.62 -22.84 -46.86
N CYS A 124 -13.89 -23.63 -46.06
CA CYS A 124 -14.14 -25.05 -45.87
C CYS A 124 -15.16 -25.38 -44.76
N ALA A 125 -15.67 -24.40 -44.01
CA ALA A 125 -16.55 -24.65 -42.86
C ALA A 125 -18.06 -24.77 -43.16
N GLU A 126 -18.52 -24.61 -44.40
CA GLU A 126 -19.96 -24.76 -44.71
C GLU A 126 -20.42 -26.23 -44.89
N ASN A 127 -19.50 -27.18 -45.11
CA ASN A 127 -19.85 -28.57 -45.42
C ASN A 127 -19.98 -29.49 -44.18
N GLY A 128 -19.76 -28.99 -42.96
CA GLY A 128 -19.78 -29.81 -41.73
C GLY A 128 -21.15 -29.92 -41.04
N PHE A 129 -22.03 -28.92 -41.19
CA PHE A 129 -23.30 -28.85 -40.45
C PHE A 129 -24.45 -29.62 -41.14
N ALA A 130 -24.48 -29.64 -42.49
CA ALA A 130 -25.52 -30.35 -43.23
C ALA A 130 -25.50 -31.88 -42.98
N MET A 131 -24.33 -32.44 -42.70
CA MET A 131 -24.16 -33.89 -42.45
C MET A 131 -24.65 -34.33 -41.06
N GLN A 132 -24.71 -33.42 -40.08
CA GLN A 132 -25.19 -33.75 -38.72
C GLN A 132 -26.71 -33.68 -38.58
N MET A 133 -27.40 -32.84 -39.38
CA MET A 133 -28.87 -32.75 -39.34
C MET A 133 -29.55 -33.97 -39.99
N SER A 134 -29.02 -34.50 -41.10
CA SER A 134 -29.60 -35.67 -41.77
C SER A 134 -29.49 -36.97 -40.93
N ALA A 135 -28.43 -37.09 -40.13
CA ALA A 135 -28.25 -38.22 -39.21
C ALA A 135 -29.27 -38.23 -38.05
N ARG A 136 -29.70 -37.06 -37.55
CA ARG A 136 -30.70 -36.94 -36.48
C ARG A 136 -32.13 -37.25 -36.96
N ILE A 137 -32.48 -36.87 -38.19
CA ILE A 137 -33.82 -37.14 -38.75
C ILE A 137 -34.03 -38.66 -38.96
N ASN A 138 -33.01 -39.38 -39.44
CA ASN A 138 -33.07 -40.82 -39.66
C ASN A 138 -33.16 -41.66 -38.35
N MET A 139 -32.60 -41.18 -37.24
CA MET A 139 -32.74 -41.88 -35.95
C MET A 139 -34.14 -41.75 -35.34
N ASN A 140 -34.83 -40.64 -35.58
CA ASN A 140 -36.21 -40.44 -35.08
C ASN A 140 -37.22 -41.27 -35.87
N ALA A 141 -37.06 -41.37 -37.20
CA ALA A 141 -37.92 -42.21 -38.04
C ALA A 141 -37.87 -43.72 -37.68
N ARG A 142 -36.74 -44.21 -37.15
CA ARG A 142 -36.58 -45.61 -36.70
C ARG A 142 -37.25 -45.90 -35.36
N LYS A 143 -37.39 -44.88 -34.50
CA LYS A 143 -38.03 -45.01 -33.18
C LYS A 143 -39.56 -44.97 -33.25
N ASP A 144 -40.11 -44.28 -34.24
CA ASP A 144 -41.57 -44.19 -34.38
C ASP A 144 -42.17 -45.45 -35.03
N ASN A 145 -41.42 -46.17 -35.87
CA ASN A 145 -41.87 -47.43 -36.47
C ASN A 145 -41.76 -48.65 -35.51
N SER A 146 -41.01 -48.55 -34.41
CA SER A 146 -40.94 -49.61 -33.39
C SER A 146 -41.99 -49.44 -32.27
N ARG A 147 -42.84 -48.41 -32.34
CA ARG A 147 -43.84 -48.09 -31.30
C ARG A 147 -45.29 -48.40 -31.72
N ILE A 148 -45.48 -48.97 -32.92
CA ILE A 148 -46.79 -49.30 -33.49
C ILE A 148 -47.08 -50.81 -33.45
N CYS A 149 -46.11 -51.66 -33.05
CA CYS A 149 -46.28 -53.11 -32.91
C CYS A 149 -46.23 -53.55 -31.44
N THR A 150 -47.29 -53.28 -30.67
CA THR A 150 -47.67 -54.00 -29.44
C THR A 150 -49.18 -53.99 -29.31
#